data_AF-A0A1Q3H0P3-F1
#
_entry.id   AF-A0A1Q3H0P3-F1
#
_cell.length_a   1.000
_cell.length_b   1.000
_cell.length_c   1.000
_cell.angle_alpha   90.00
_cell.angle_beta   90.00
_cell.angle_gamma   90.00
#
_symmetry.space_group_name_H-M   'P 1'
#
loop_
_entity.id
_entity.type
_entity.pdbx_description
1 polymer ?
#
loop_
_entity_poly.entity_id
_entity_poly.type
_entity_poly.pdbx_seq_one_letter_code
_entity_poly.pdbx_strand_id
1 'polypeptide(L)'
;MKESVFENEFVESFVDQEKGIYCYYWKSANRAMTPEQYQAEITRQANYILQFKPKFVLVDFRASGFIIDPDLQGFVTQSLFQNLINVGTQKLAIIQTEDYILQLSVIQTVNEQKNTQYITQYFSSVEEAEEWFKDKP
;
A
#
# COMPACT_ATOMS: atom_id res chain seq x y z
N MET A 1 -18.31 -6.15 -4.19
CA MET A 1 -18.79 -5.32 -3.06
C MET A 1 -17.61 -5.04 -2.14
N LYS A 2 -17.43 -3.78 -1.71
CA LYS A 2 -16.33 -3.40 -0.81
C LYS A 2 -16.68 -3.76 0.63
N GLU A 3 -15.82 -4.54 1.28
CA GLU A 3 -16.00 -5.04 2.65
C GLU A 3 -14.81 -4.62 3.52
N SER A 4 -15.07 -4.22 4.77
CA SER A 4 -14.01 -3.97 5.75
C SER A 4 -13.39 -5.29 6.20
N VAL A 5 -12.06 -5.34 6.17
CA VAL A 5 -11.27 -6.53 6.53
C VAL A 5 -10.64 -6.37 7.91
N PHE A 6 -10.18 -5.16 8.20
CA PHE A 6 -9.44 -4.85 9.41
C PHE A 6 -9.46 -3.36 9.69
N GLU A 7 -9.48 -3.01 10.97
CA GLU A 7 -9.32 -1.65 11.42
C GLU A 7 -8.60 -1.63 12.76
N ASN A 8 -7.62 -0.74 12.91
CA ASN A 8 -7.06 -0.33 14.18
C ASN A 8 -6.81 1.19 14.19
N GLU A 9 -6.06 1.68 15.18
CA GLU A 9 -5.71 3.09 15.30
C GLU A 9 -4.83 3.60 14.15
N PHE A 10 -4.04 2.73 13.50
CA PHE A 10 -3.05 3.11 12.49
C PHE A 10 -3.52 2.90 11.04
N VAL A 11 -4.34 1.88 10.80
CA VAL A 11 -4.71 1.42 9.46
C VAL A 11 -6.16 0.97 9.43
N GLU A 12 -6.81 1.22 8.30
CA GLU A 12 -8.06 0.58 7.91
C GLU A 12 -7.88 -0.11 6.55
N SER A 13 -8.37 -1.33 6.41
CA SER A 13 -8.19 -2.16 5.21
C SER A 13 -9.53 -2.69 4.71
N PHE A 14 -9.68 -2.73 3.39
CA PHE A 14 -10.88 -3.23 2.71
C PHE A 14 -10.53 -4.10 1.52
N VAL A 15 -11.46 -4.97 1.15
CA VAL A 15 -11.37 -5.80 -0.05
C VAL A 15 -12.64 -5.64 -0.90
N ASP A 16 -12.48 -5.57 -2.22
CA ASP A 16 -13.55 -5.77 -3.19
C ASP A 16 -13.19 -6.97 -4.07
N GLN A 17 -13.65 -8.16 -3.65
CA GLN A 17 -13.29 -9.41 -4.32
C GLN A 17 -13.81 -9.49 -5.76
N GLU A 18 -14.96 -8.89 -6.04
CA GLU A 18 -15.54 -8.88 -7.39
C GLU A 18 -14.66 -8.10 -8.37
N LYS A 19 -14.08 -6.99 -7.91
CA LYS A 19 -13.15 -6.17 -8.70
C LYS A 19 -11.69 -6.61 -8.56
N GLY A 20 -11.40 -7.53 -7.64
CA GLY A 20 -10.04 -7.98 -7.31
C GLY A 20 -9.17 -6.88 -6.69
N ILE A 21 -9.77 -5.96 -5.93
CA ILE A 21 -9.09 -4.81 -5.32
C ILE A 21 -8.86 -5.09 -3.83
N TYR A 22 -7.64 -4.88 -3.36
CA TYR A 22 -7.32 -4.72 -1.95
C TYR A 22 -6.87 -3.29 -1.69
N CYS A 23 -7.36 -2.66 -0.63
CA CYS A 23 -6.94 -1.31 -0.29
C CYS A 23 -6.73 -1.13 1.21
N TYR A 24 -5.78 -0.28 1.56
CA TYR A 24 -5.59 0.11 2.96
C TYR A 24 -5.18 1.57 3.07
N TYR A 25 -5.64 2.18 4.15
CA TYR A 25 -5.56 3.61 4.42
C TYR A 25 -4.76 3.81 5.70
N TRP A 26 -3.64 4.51 5.59
CA TRP A 26 -2.87 4.93 6.76
C TRP A 26 -3.59 6.09 7.45
N LYS A 27 -3.81 5.96 8.75
CA LYS A 27 -4.40 6.97 9.62
C LYS A 27 -3.32 7.83 10.26
N SER A 28 -3.67 9.05 10.64
CA SER A 28 -2.73 10.03 11.22
C SER A 28 -2.12 9.61 12.56
N ALA A 29 -2.77 8.72 13.31
CA ALA A 29 -2.22 8.17 14.53
C ALA A 29 -0.92 7.37 14.29
N ASN A 30 -0.65 6.94 13.05
CA ASN A 30 0.58 6.22 12.71
C ASN A 30 1.86 7.07 12.88
N ARG A 31 1.74 8.40 13.01
CA ARG A 31 2.88 9.31 13.23
C ARG A 31 3.75 8.92 14.42
N ALA A 32 3.14 8.35 15.46
CA ALA A 32 3.82 7.96 16.70
C ALA A 32 4.27 6.50 16.72
N MET A 33 4.14 5.76 15.61
CA MET A 33 4.54 4.35 15.57
C MET A 33 6.04 4.18 15.81
N THR A 34 6.38 3.07 16.45
CA THR A 34 7.75 2.55 16.42
C THR A 34 8.00 1.78 15.13
N PRO A 35 9.27 1.59 14.74
CA PRO A 35 9.64 0.72 13.61
C PRO A 35 9.01 -0.68 13.68
N GLU A 36 8.94 -1.30 14.86
CA GLU A 36 8.38 -2.63 15.07
C GLU A 36 6.86 -2.65 14.84
N GLN A 37 6.15 -1.61 15.28
CA GLN A 37 4.71 -1.47 15.00
C GLN A 37 4.47 -1.32 13.50
N TYR A 38 5.29 -0.52 12.81
CA TYR A 38 5.20 -0.37 11.37
C TYR A 38 5.45 -1.71 10.64
N GLN A 39 6.49 -2.45 11.03
CA GLN A 39 6.77 -3.79 10.48
C GLN A 39 5.63 -4.77 10.72
N ALA A 40 5.00 -4.74 11.90
CA ALA A 40 3.84 -5.57 12.21
C ALA A 40 2.65 -5.25 11.30
N GLU A 41 2.36 -3.97 11.05
CA GLU A 41 1.29 -3.58 10.13
C GLU A 41 1.62 -3.94 8.68
N ILE A 42 2.84 -3.74 8.21
CA ILE A 42 3.29 -4.17 6.87
C ILE A 42 3.14 -5.68 6.72
N THR A 43 3.53 -6.47 7.73
CA THR A 43 3.35 -7.93 7.74
C THR A 43 1.87 -8.31 7.65
N ARG A 44 0.99 -7.58 8.34
CA ARG A 44 -0.46 -7.79 8.26
C ARG A 44 -0.97 -7.54 6.83
N GLN A 45 -0.57 -6.43 6.21
CA GLN A 45 -0.96 -6.13 4.82
C GLN A 45 -0.47 -7.21 3.85
N ALA A 46 0.76 -7.69 4.03
CA ALA A 46 1.33 -8.78 3.25
C ALA A 46 0.52 -10.08 3.36
N ASN A 47 0.07 -10.43 4.57
CA ASN A 47 -0.77 -11.61 4.79
C ASN A 47 -2.11 -11.48 4.08
N TYR A 48 -2.74 -10.30 4.07
CA TYR A 48 -3.97 -10.07 3.33
C TYR A 48 -3.76 -10.14 1.81
N ILE A 49 -2.64 -9.63 1.29
CA ILE A 49 -2.28 -9.80 -0.13
C ILE A 49 -2.15 -11.28 -0.50
N LEU A 50 -1.48 -12.09 0.33
CA LEU A 50 -1.35 -13.53 0.11
C LEU A 50 -2.69 -14.27 0.19
N GLN A 51 -3.57 -13.85 1.11
CA GLN A 51 -4.89 -14.42 1.31
C GLN A 51 -5.83 -14.13 0.14
N PHE A 52 -5.97 -12.85 -0.22
CA PHE A 52 -6.96 -12.40 -1.21
C PHE A 52 -6.45 -12.42 -2.64
N LYS A 53 -5.12 -12.44 -2.83
CA LYS A 53 -4.46 -12.43 -4.14
C LYS A 53 -5.01 -11.35 -5.07
N PRO A 54 -5.01 -10.08 -4.63
CA PRO A 54 -5.65 -9.00 -5.36
C PRO A 54 -4.94 -8.74 -6.69
N LYS A 55 -5.75 -8.50 -7.72
CA LYS A 55 -5.28 -8.03 -9.02
C LYS A 55 -4.75 -6.59 -8.92
N PHE A 56 -5.37 -5.78 -8.06
CA PHE A 56 -5.08 -4.37 -7.88
C PHE A 56 -4.94 -4.03 -6.40
N VAL A 57 -3.93 -3.22 -6.06
CA VAL A 57 -3.70 -2.75 -4.70
C VAL A 57 -3.68 -1.24 -4.65
N LEU A 58 -4.40 -0.65 -3.69
CA LEU A 58 -4.40 0.77 -3.41
C LEU A 58 -3.88 1.03 -2.00
N VAL A 59 -2.93 1.95 -1.88
CA VAL A 59 -2.39 2.40 -0.60
C VAL A 59 -2.61 3.90 -0.47
N ASP A 60 -3.31 4.31 0.59
CA ASP A 60 -3.58 5.73 0.81
C ASP A 60 -2.72 6.29 1.93
N PHE A 61 -1.88 7.29 1.60
CA PHE A 61 -1.01 7.97 2.54
C PHE A 61 -1.49 9.38 2.90
N ARG A 62 -2.62 9.87 2.37
CA ARG A 62 -3.07 11.27 2.57
C ARG A 62 -3.11 11.69 4.03
N ALA A 63 -3.56 10.79 4.91
CA ALA A 63 -3.63 11.02 6.36
C ALA A 63 -2.41 10.48 7.13
N SER A 64 -1.46 9.80 6.48
CA SER A 64 -0.28 9.23 7.14
C SER A 64 0.61 10.34 7.71
N GLY A 65 1.21 10.06 8.87
CA GLY A 65 2.27 10.87 9.46
C GLY A 65 3.57 10.11 9.73
N PHE A 66 3.64 8.82 9.38
CA PHE A 66 4.84 8.00 9.57
C PHE A 66 5.82 8.18 8.40
N ILE A 67 7.05 8.60 8.71
CA ILE A 67 8.15 8.70 7.73
C ILE A 67 8.86 7.35 7.70
N ILE A 68 8.98 6.75 6.51
CA ILE A 68 9.63 5.45 6.35
C ILE A 68 11.14 5.63 6.39
N ASP A 69 11.76 5.21 7.49
CA ASP A 69 13.21 5.22 7.64
C ASP A 69 13.88 4.31 6.59
N PRO A 70 15.01 4.72 5.99
CA PRO A 70 15.80 3.87 5.09
C PRO A 70 16.01 2.42 5.57
N ASP A 71 16.22 2.20 6.86
CA ASP A 71 16.45 0.86 7.42
C ASP A 71 15.22 -0.05 7.32
N LEU A 72 14.02 0.52 7.15
CA LEU A 72 12.77 -0.23 7.00
C LEU A 72 12.42 -0.55 5.55
N GLN A 73 13.03 0.12 4.58
CA GLN A 73 12.65 0.00 3.16
C GLN A 73 12.92 -1.43 2.64
N GLY A 74 14.06 -2.01 3.02
CA GLY A 74 14.40 -3.40 2.70
C GLY A 74 13.38 -4.40 3.26
N PHE A 75 12.83 -4.15 4.45
CA PHE A 75 11.77 -4.98 5.04
C PHE A 75 10.47 -4.88 4.25
N VAL A 76 10.06 -3.67 3.85
CA VAL A 76 8.87 -3.46 3.02
C VAL A 76 9.03 -4.16 1.66
N THR A 77 10.20 -4.03 1.05
CA THR A 77 10.54 -4.70 -0.21
C THR A 77 10.37 -6.20 -0.10
N GLN A 78 10.97 -6.84 0.91
CA GLN A 78 10.92 -8.30 1.08
C GLN A 78 9.55 -8.82 1.52
N SER A 79 8.86 -8.10 2.40
CA SER A 79 7.65 -8.59 3.05
C SER A 79 6.38 -8.24 2.28
N LEU A 80 6.32 -7.06 1.67
CA LEU A 80 5.10 -6.57 1.02
C LEU A 80 5.20 -6.70 -0.49
N PHE A 81 6.19 -6.06 -1.09
CA PHE A 81 6.25 -5.93 -2.54
C PHE A 81 6.58 -7.25 -3.25
N GLN A 82 7.46 -8.09 -2.69
CA GLN A 82 7.64 -9.45 -3.22
C GLN A 82 6.33 -10.26 -3.20
N ASN A 83 5.49 -10.07 -2.19
CA ASN A 83 4.19 -10.75 -2.14
C ASN A 83 3.21 -10.24 -3.21
N LEU A 84 3.25 -8.95 -3.57
CA LEU A 84 2.51 -8.45 -4.75
C LEU A 84 2.93 -9.16 -6.03
N ILE A 85 4.23 -9.35 -6.23
CA ILE A 85 4.78 -10.08 -7.40
C ILE A 85 4.31 -11.54 -7.36
N ASN A 86 4.47 -12.21 -6.22
CA ASN A 86 4.15 -13.63 -6.07
C ASN A 86 2.68 -13.97 -6.35
N VAL A 87 1.76 -13.08 -5.98
CA VAL A 87 0.32 -13.29 -6.23
C VAL A 87 -0.14 -12.79 -7.60
N GLY A 88 0.76 -12.19 -8.39
CA GLY A 88 0.44 -11.67 -9.72
C GLY A 88 -0.40 -10.39 -9.71
N THR A 89 -0.22 -9.53 -8.70
CA THR A 89 -0.78 -8.17 -8.72
C THR A 89 -0.32 -7.45 -9.98
N GLN A 90 -1.19 -6.66 -10.60
CA GLN A 90 -0.95 -6.00 -11.88
C GLN A 90 -0.72 -4.49 -11.73
N LYS A 91 -1.43 -3.87 -10.79
CA LYS A 91 -1.39 -2.42 -10.57
C LYS A 91 -1.31 -2.10 -9.08
N LEU A 92 -0.38 -1.23 -8.73
CA LEU A 92 -0.23 -0.62 -7.40
C LEU A 92 -0.53 0.88 -7.51
N ALA A 93 -1.62 1.33 -6.92
CA ALA A 93 -1.95 2.74 -6.80
C ALA A 93 -1.51 3.28 -5.44
N ILE A 94 -0.83 4.43 -5.44
CA ILE A 94 -0.39 5.13 -4.23
C ILE A 94 -1.06 6.49 -4.20
N ILE A 95 -1.94 6.72 -3.23
CA ILE A 95 -2.54 8.03 -3.03
C ILE A 95 -1.58 8.86 -2.20
N GLN A 96 -1.12 9.97 -2.78
CA GLN A 96 -0.04 10.78 -2.25
C GLN A 96 -0.46 11.58 -1.03
N THR A 97 0.49 11.85 -0.15
CA THR A 97 0.35 12.85 0.89
C THR A 97 0.84 14.22 0.40
N GLU A 98 0.35 15.29 1.01
CA GLU A 98 0.86 16.65 0.80
C GLU A 98 2.18 16.91 1.56
N ASP A 99 2.54 16.05 2.53
CA ASP A 99 3.82 16.14 3.24
C ASP A 99 4.97 15.67 2.34
N TYR A 100 5.82 16.61 1.92
CA TYR A 100 6.93 16.35 1.02
C TYR A 100 7.94 15.33 1.56
N ILE A 101 8.26 15.36 2.86
CA ILE A 101 9.26 14.46 3.44
C ILE A 101 8.72 13.04 3.48
N LEU A 102 7.46 12.89 3.91
CA LEU A 102 6.80 11.59 3.91
C LEU A 102 6.67 11.06 2.48
N GLN A 103 6.20 11.88 1.54
CA GLN A 103 6.04 11.48 0.14
C GLN A 103 7.38 11.05 -0.48
N LEU A 104 8.47 11.73 -0.16
CA LEU A 104 9.81 11.33 -0.59
C LEU A 104 10.20 9.96 -0.03
N SER A 105 9.94 9.70 1.25
CA SER A 105 10.23 8.39 1.86
C SER A 105 9.45 7.24 1.20
N VAL A 106 8.19 7.48 0.82
CA VAL A 106 7.36 6.52 0.07
C VAL A 106 7.95 6.26 -1.32
N ILE A 107 8.30 7.31 -2.07
CA ILE A 107 8.88 7.19 -3.41
C ILE A 107 10.21 6.42 -3.35
N GLN A 108 11.07 6.71 -2.37
CA GLN A 108 12.32 5.99 -2.18
C GLN A 108 12.08 4.50 -1.93
N THR A 109 11.17 4.18 -1.01
CA THR A 109 10.80 2.80 -0.67
C THR A 109 10.29 2.04 -1.89
N VAL A 110 9.41 2.65 -2.70
CA VAL A 110 8.88 2.03 -3.92
C VAL A 110 9.98 1.84 -4.96
N ASN A 111 10.88 2.81 -5.12
CA ASN A 111 11.96 2.78 -6.10
C ASN A 111 13.10 1.82 -5.74
N GLU A 112 13.16 1.29 -4.51
CA GLU A 112 14.07 0.19 -4.19
C GLU A 112 13.78 -1.05 -5.03
N GLN A 113 12.54 -1.22 -5.47
CA GLN A 113 12.14 -2.27 -6.37
C GLN A 113 12.73 -2.04 -7.76
N LYS A 114 13.55 -2.98 -8.24
CA LYS A 114 13.99 -3.04 -9.63
C LYS A 114 13.19 -4.12 -10.36
N ASN A 115 12.66 -3.79 -11.54
CA ASN A 115 11.99 -4.73 -12.45
C ASN A 115 10.74 -5.42 -11.87
N THR A 116 9.77 -4.64 -11.39
CA THR A 116 8.45 -5.19 -10.98
C THR A 116 7.63 -5.62 -12.20
N GLN A 117 6.82 -6.65 -12.03
CA GLN A 117 5.85 -7.09 -13.05
C GLN A 117 4.54 -6.28 -13.00
N TYR A 118 4.28 -5.59 -11.87
CA TYR A 118 3.17 -4.67 -11.72
C TYR A 118 3.58 -3.23 -12.04
N ILE A 119 2.61 -2.44 -12.48
CA ILE A 119 2.75 -1.01 -12.73
C ILE A 119 2.42 -0.25 -11.45
N THR A 120 3.28 0.69 -11.06
CA THR A 120 3.00 1.60 -9.94
C THR A 120 2.65 2.98 -10.46
N GLN A 121 1.60 3.59 -9.92
CA GLN A 121 1.22 4.96 -10.24
C GLN A 121 0.77 5.72 -8.99
N TYR A 122 1.05 7.03 -9.00
CA TYR A 122 0.73 7.94 -7.91
C TYR A 122 -0.47 8.80 -8.30
N PHE A 123 -1.38 9.03 -7.35
CA PHE A 123 -2.63 9.75 -7.56
C PHE A 123 -2.90 10.75 -6.42
N SER A 124 -3.68 11.78 -6.72
CA SER A 124 -4.15 12.75 -5.71
C SER A 124 -5.45 12.30 -5.02
N SER A 125 -6.20 11.40 -5.66
CA SER A 125 -7.51 10.95 -5.18
C SER A 125 -7.72 9.45 -5.39
N VAL A 126 -8.56 8.84 -4.56
CA VAL A 126 -8.91 7.42 -4.66
C VAL A 126 -9.71 7.17 -5.92
N GLU A 127 -10.56 8.12 -6.30
CA GLU A 127 -11.42 8.08 -7.47
C GLU A 127 -10.60 7.95 -8.75
N GLU A 128 -9.52 8.72 -8.91
CA GLU A 128 -8.62 8.61 -10.06
C GLU A 128 -7.95 7.22 -10.14
N ALA A 129 -7.51 6.70 -9.00
CA ALA A 129 -6.90 5.37 -8.92
C ALA A 129 -7.90 4.25 -9.27
N GLU A 130 -9.14 4.37 -8.79
CA GLU A 130 -10.21 3.40 -9.09
C GLU A 130 -10.63 3.42 -10.56
N GLU A 131 -10.66 4.59 -11.20
CA GLU A 131 -10.85 4.67 -12.66
C GLU A 131 -9.70 3.98 -13.40
N TRP A 132 -8.45 4.23 -12.99
CA TRP A 132 -7.28 3.60 -13.60
C TRP A 132 -7.26 2.07 -13.47
N PHE A 133 -7.85 1.49 -12.42
CA PHE A 133 -7.99 0.04 -12.31
C PHE A 133 -8.94 -0.58 -13.34
N LYS A 134 -9.87 0.20 -13.91
CA LYS A 134 -10.77 -0.27 -14.96
C LYS A 134 -10.08 -0.38 -16.32
N ASP A 135 -9.03 0.40 -16.53
CA ASP A 135 -8.22 0.31 -17.74
C ASP A 135 -7.52 -1.05 -17.81
N LYS A 136 -7.58 -1.70 -18.96
CA LYS A 136 -6.83 -2.94 -19.19
C LYS A 136 -5.32 -2.66 -19.04
N PRO A 137 -4.54 -3.57 -18.41
CA PRO A 137 -3.09 -3.48 -18.42
C PRO A 137 -2.54 -3.50 -19.84
#